data_AF-A0A2M7N6Q1-F1
#
_entry.id   AF-A0A2M7N6Q1-F1
#
_cell.length_a   1.000
_cell.length_b   1.000
_cell.length_c   1.000
_cell.angle_alpha   90.00
_cell.angle_beta   90.00
_cell.angle_gamma   90.00
#
_symmetry.space_group_name_H-M   'P 1'
#
loop_
_entity.id
_entity.type
_entity.pdbx_description
1 polymer ?
#
loop_
_entity_poly.entity_id
_entity_poly.type
_entity_poly.pdbx_seq_one_letter_code
_entity_poly.pdbx_strand_id
1 'polypeptide(L)'
;MLKKIQSALLIFDENKIKMKPSRNSDEEKHIKIVNLYKQGLSALDIARLLQISRGTVDRVLRIQNEFIFNFEKKKRDKQIINLFEQGKLVEDICKLLNRSSKTVKTVLIARGFLIKEYKNVKIRKRDETICKLYSSGESMSDIAKKMELGVTTVYYAVSRIGISRLPGLLSRNERNKKIIELVEENKNSKVVTELIGLTKTSVCDIVRYGGKPLSKIKEDEIKNRNIHICQFYKQGMPIGKIAKKIKMQRHTIRRILKKEGVYVEKK
;
A
#
# COMPACT_ATOMS: atom_id res chain seq x y z
N MET A 1 -20.02 -32.96 -46.83
CA MET A 1 -18.59 -32.90 -47.19
C MET A 1 -17.90 -31.77 -46.42
N LEU A 2 -17.57 -32.02 -45.15
CA LEU A 2 -16.80 -31.09 -44.30
C LEU A 2 -15.65 -31.89 -43.69
N LYS A 3 -14.51 -31.89 -44.38
CA LYS A 3 -13.22 -32.35 -43.85
C LYS A 3 -12.18 -31.31 -44.25
N LYS A 4 -11.24 -31.07 -43.32
CA LYS A 4 -10.08 -30.16 -43.37
C LYS A 4 -10.33 -28.79 -42.73
N ILE A 5 -10.08 -28.72 -41.41
CA ILE A 5 -9.15 -27.80 -40.74
C ILE A 5 -8.94 -28.40 -39.33
N GLN A 6 -7.97 -29.31 -39.21
CA GLN A 6 -7.44 -29.79 -37.92
C GLN A 6 -6.00 -30.23 -38.17
N SER A 7 -5.09 -29.28 -38.36
CA SER A 7 -3.64 -29.56 -38.47
C SER A 7 -2.82 -28.28 -38.37
N ALA A 8 -2.91 -27.56 -37.25
CA ALA A 8 -2.00 -26.44 -36.96
C ALA A 8 -1.98 -26.09 -35.46
N LEU A 9 -1.69 -27.06 -34.59
CA LEU A 9 -1.32 -26.79 -33.20
C LEU A 9 -0.74 -28.07 -32.61
N LEU A 10 0.60 -28.21 -32.66
CA LEU A 10 1.43 -29.02 -31.75
C LEU A 10 2.87 -29.05 -32.30
N ILE A 11 3.61 -27.96 -32.06
CA ILE A 11 5.06 -28.03 -31.89
C ILE A 11 5.35 -27.21 -30.63
N PHE A 12 5.15 -27.85 -29.47
CA PHE A 12 5.69 -27.38 -28.21
C PHE A 12 6.76 -28.38 -27.80
N ASP A 13 8.00 -27.89 -27.79
CA ASP A 13 9.24 -28.46 -27.29
C ASP A 13 9.08 -29.58 -26.26
N GLU A 14 9.58 -30.77 -26.60
CA GLU A 14 9.65 -31.95 -25.72
C GLU A 14 10.81 -31.90 -24.70
N ASN A 15 11.47 -30.76 -24.55
CA ASN A 15 12.39 -30.54 -23.43
C ASN A 15 11.64 -30.16 -22.15
N LYS A 16 10.75 -31.07 -21.70
CA LYS A 16 10.27 -31.11 -20.33
C LYS A 16 11.47 -31.39 -19.43
N ILE A 17 12.11 -30.32 -18.95
CA ILE A 17 12.79 -30.35 -17.66
C ILE A 17 11.75 -30.94 -16.70
N LYS A 18 11.95 -32.17 -16.25
CA LYS A 18 11.20 -32.73 -15.12
C LYS A 18 11.52 -31.84 -13.93
N MET A 19 10.78 -30.75 -13.76
CA MET A 19 10.76 -30.04 -12.50
C MET A 19 10.40 -31.10 -11.48
N LYS A 20 11.34 -31.37 -10.55
CA LYS A 20 11.06 -32.22 -9.39
C LYS A 20 9.72 -31.72 -8.83
N PRO A 21 8.74 -32.59 -8.58
CA PRO A 21 7.48 -32.17 -8.00
C PRO A 21 7.82 -31.29 -6.81
N SER A 22 7.39 -30.01 -6.88
CA SER A 22 7.47 -29.09 -5.76
C SER A 22 6.98 -29.88 -4.54
N ARG A 23 7.80 -29.95 -3.48
CA ARG A 23 7.49 -30.70 -2.25
C ARG A 23 6.12 -30.24 -1.72
N ASN A 24 5.05 -30.89 -2.18
CA ASN A 24 3.70 -30.81 -1.63
C ASN A 24 3.58 -31.63 -0.34
N SER A 25 4.68 -32.23 0.15
CA SER A 25 4.82 -32.61 1.56
C SER A 25 5.06 -31.32 2.35
N ASP A 26 4.14 -30.77 3.13
CA ASP A 26 3.10 -31.41 3.93
C ASP A 26 2.07 -30.33 4.33
N GLU A 27 0.97 -30.22 3.60
CA GLU A 27 -0.11 -29.29 3.97
C GLU A 27 -0.64 -29.58 5.38
N GLU A 28 -0.75 -30.86 5.74
CA GLU A 28 -1.10 -31.31 7.09
C GLU A 28 -0.11 -30.84 8.16
N LYS A 29 1.22 -30.89 7.90
CA LYS A 29 2.20 -30.37 8.87
C LYS A 29 2.12 -28.86 8.98
N HIS A 30 1.83 -28.14 7.89
CA HIS A 30 1.63 -26.69 7.94
C HIS A 30 0.43 -26.34 8.82
N ILE A 31 -0.70 -27.02 8.63
CA ILE A 31 -1.91 -26.84 9.46
C ILE A 31 -1.60 -27.15 10.93
N LYS A 32 -0.86 -28.24 11.20
CA LYS A 32 -0.47 -28.63 12.56
C LYS A 32 0.43 -27.59 13.23
N ILE A 33 1.41 -27.04 12.51
CA ILE A 33 2.28 -25.95 12.99
C ILE A 33 1.45 -24.71 13.37
N VAL A 34 0.53 -24.31 12.50
CA VAL A 34 -0.32 -23.13 12.72
C VAL A 34 -1.25 -23.32 13.92
N ASN A 35 -1.85 -24.51 14.07
CA ASN A 35 -2.74 -24.80 15.19
C ASN A 35 -2.00 -24.81 16.53
N LEU A 36 -0.83 -25.44 16.61
CA LEU A 36 0.00 -25.42 17.83
C LEU A 36 0.44 -23.99 18.18
N TYR A 37 0.73 -23.16 17.17
CA TYR A 37 1.06 -21.76 17.40
C TYR A 37 -0.14 -20.96 17.92
N LYS A 38 -1.34 -21.19 17.40
CA LYS A 38 -2.60 -20.59 17.90
C LYS A 38 -2.94 -21.00 19.34
N GLN A 39 -2.51 -22.18 19.75
CA GLN A 39 -2.58 -22.64 21.15
C GLN A 39 -1.56 -21.95 22.07
N GLY A 40 -0.66 -21.12 21.52
CA GLY A 40 0.29 -20.32 22.28
C GLY A 40 1.65 -20.97 22.49
N LEU A 41 1.95 -22.09 21.82
CA LEU A 41 3.28 -22.70 21.88
C LEU A 41 4.30 -21.82 21.13
N SER A 42 5.52 -21.75 21.68
CA SER A 42 6.61 -21.03 21.01
C SER A 42 7.06 -21.79 19.75
N ALA A 43 7.62 -21.09 18.76
CA ALA A 43 8.16 -21.73 17.56
C ALA A 43 9.25 -22.78 17.88
N LEU A 44 9.97 -22.60 19.00
CA LEU A 44 10.97 -23.54 19.49
C LEU A 44 10.31 -24.82 20.04
N ASP A 45 9.23 -24.69 20.81
CA ASP A 45 8.50 -25.84 21.36
C ASP A 45 7.81 -26.63 20.26
N ILE A 46 7.23 -25.94 19.27
CA ILE A 46 6.65 -26.58 18.08
C ILE A 46 7.72 -27.35 17.30
N ALA A 47 8.91 -26.75 17.14
CA ALA A 47 10.03 -27.40 16.45
C ALA A 47 10.47 -28.68 17.16
N ARG A 48 10.57 -28.65 18.50
CA ARG A 48 10.89 -29.83 19.33
C ARG A 48 9.80 -30.90 19.25
N LEU A 49 8.53 -30.50 19.41
CA LEU A 49 7.38 -31.39 19.42
C LEU A 49 7.21 -32.15 18.10
N LEU A 50 7.41 -31.44 16.98
CA LEU A 50 7.26 -32.00 15.64
C LEU A 50 8.57 -32.57 15.07
N GLN A 51 9.66 -32.52 15.83
CA GLN A 51 11.01 -32.94 15.40
C GLN A 51 11.43 -32.31 14.06
N ILE A 52 11.15 -31.02 13.88
CA ILE A 52 11.51 -30.25 12.70
C ILE A 52 12.41 -29.07 13.07
N SER A 53 13.13 -28.54 12.07
CA SER A 53 13.94 -27.34 12.32
C SER A 53 13.06 -26.14 12.67
N ARG A 54 13.52 -25.30 13.61
CA ARG A 54 12.88 -24.02 13.94
C ARG A 54 12.69 -23.13 12.71
N GLY A 55 13.66 -23.11 11.79
CA GLY A 55 13.56 -22.35 10.55
C GLY A 55 12.39 -22.77 9.66
N THR A 56 12.03 -24.06 9.68
CA THR A 56 10.85 -24.57 8.98
C THR A 56 9.57 -24.02 9.61
N VAL A 57 9.44 -24.08 10.93
CA VAL A 57 8.29 -23.50 11.67
C VAL A 57 8.15 -22.01 11.36
N ASP A 58 9.24 -21.25 11.44
CA ASP A 58 9.24 -19.82 11.17
C ASP A 58 8.81 -19.51 9.73
N ARG A 59 9.28 -20.29 8.75
CA ARG A 59 8.91 -20.12 7.35
C ARG A 59 7.41 -20.38 7.12
N VAL A 60 6.89 -21.47 7.67
CA VAL A 60 5.47 -21.85 7.51
C VAL A 60 4.57 -20.77 8.07
N LEU A 61 4.85 -20.30 9.28
CA LEU A 61 4.07 -19.26 9.92
C LEU A 61 4.17 -17.93 9.13
N ARG A 62 5.32 -17.61 8.51
CA ARG A 62 5.46 -16.39 7.69
C ARG A 62 4.60 -16.45 6.44
N ILE A 63 4.57 -17.62 5.78
CA ILE A 63 3.75 -17.85 4.58
C ILE A 63 2.27 -17.63 4.88
N GLN A 64 1.79 -18.10 6.03
CA GLN A 64 0.40 -17.93 6.45
C GLN A 64 0.10 -16.54 7.01
N ASN A 65 1.08 -15.61 7.02
CA ASN A 65 0.99 -14.29 7.64
C ASN A 65 0.65 -14.34 9.15
N GLU A 66 0.78 -15.52 9.77
CA GLU A 66 0.54 -15.79 11.20
C GLU A 66 1.85 -15.64 12.01
N PHE A 67 2.97 -15.34 11.35
CA PHE A 67 4.24 -15.09 12.04
C PHE A 67 4.23 -13.74 12.72
N ILE A 68 3.58 -13.70 13.87
CA ILE A 68 3.71 -12.62 14.81
C ILE A 68 5.07 -12.80 15.49
N PHE A 69 6.14 -12.34 14.84
CA PHE A 69 7.36 -12.00 15.57
C PHE A 69 6.93 -11.20 16.79
N ASN A 70 7.25 -11.70 17.99
CA ASN A 70 6.91 -11.10 19.27
C ASN A 70 5.52 -11.38 19.85
N PHE A 71 4.92 -12.57 19.73
CA PHE A 71 3.72 -12.87 20.53
C PHE A 71 3.97 -12.65 22.04
N GLU A 72 5.06 -13.20 22.57
CA GLU A 72 5.45 -12.97 23.97
C GLU A 72 5.70 -11.50 24.28
N LYS A 73 6.40 -10.78 23.39
CA LYS A 73 6.61 -9.34 23.58
C LYS A 73 5.30 -8.56 23.50
N LYS A 74 4.36 -8.90 22.62
CA LYS A 74 3.01 -8.28 22.59
C LYS A 74 2.24 -8.57 23.87
N LYS A 75 2.25 -9.82 24.36
CA LYS A 75 1.61 -10.23 25.62
C LYS A 75 2.21 -9.45 26.80
N ARG A 76 3.54 -9.40 26.89
CA ARG A 76 4.26 -8.60 27.89
C ARG A 76 3.93 -7.11 27.79
N ASP A 77 3.98 -6.54 26.59
CA ASP A 77 3.73 -5.13 26.37
C ASP A 77 2.28 -4.79 26.78
N LYS A 78 1.31 -5.68 26.53
CA LYS A 78 -0.07 -5.55 27.00
C LYS A 78 -0.18 -5.61 28.53
N GLN A 79 0.56 -6.51 29.19
CA GLN A 79 0.60 -6.56 30.66
C GLN A 79 1.18 -5.27 31.26
N ILE A 80 2.24 -4.72 30.67
CA ILE A 80 2.83 -3.44 31.09
C ILE A 80 1.80 -2.31 31.01
N ILE A 81 1.07 -2.22 29.89
CA ILE A 81 0.05 -1.19 29.68
C ILE A 81 -1.08 -1.33 30.71
N ASN A 82 -1.64 -2.54 30.86
CA ASN A 82 -2.74 -2.77 31.80
C ASN A 82 -2.35 -2.43 33.25
N LEU A 83 -1.14 -2.79 33.70
CA LEU A 83 -0.68 -2.46 35.06
C LEU A 83 -0.49 -0.95 35.25
N PHE A 84 -0.07 -0.24 34.20
CA PHE A 84 0.09 1.21 34.23
C PHE A 84 -1.27 1.94 34.24
N GLU A 85 -2.24 1.46 33.45
CA GLU A 85 -3.62 1.97 33.47
C GLU A 85 -4.32 1.75 34.83
N GLN A 86 -3.90 0.74 35.59
CA GLN A 86 -4.31 0.53 36.98
C GLN A 86 -3.63 1.48 37.98
N GLY A 87 -2.80 2.41 37.52
CA GLY A 87 -2.12 3.41 38.34
C GLY A 87 -0.85 2.91 39.03
N LYS A 88 -0.32 1.72 38.69
CA LYS A 88 0.93 1.24 39.29
C LYS A 88 2.13 2.04 38.81
N LEU A 89 3.08 2.29 39.72
CA LEU A 89 4.32 2.98 39.39
C LEU A 89 5.23 2.08 38.54
N VAL A 90 6.08 2.71 37.72
CA VAL A 90 7.02 1.99 36.82
C VAL A 90 7.89 1.00 37.59
N GLU A 91 8.30 1.34 38.81
CA GLU A 91 9.13 0.49 39.67
C GLU A 91 8.41 -0.78 40.11
N ASP A 92 7.13 -0.67 40.48
CA ASP A 92 6.31 -1.82 40.85
C ASP A 92 6.08 -2.74 39.65
N ILE A 93 5.83 -2.16 38.48
CA ILE A 93 5.69 -2.93 37.23
C ILE A 93 7.00 -3.68 36.91
N CYS A 94 8.16 -3.07 37.15
CA CYS A 94 9.46 -3.71 36.96
C CYS A 94 9.64 -4.93 37.87
N LYS A 95 9.31 -4.77 39.17
CA LYS A 95 9.38 -5.86 40.16
C LYS A 95 8.40 -6.98 39.81
N LEU A 96 7.13 -6.65 39.53
CA LEU A 96 6.07 -7.61 39.24
C LEU A 96 6.34 -8.45 37.99
N LEU A 97 6.88 -7.84 36.93
CA LEU A 97 7.14 -8.54 35.66
C LEU A 97 8.56 -9.07 35.54
N ASN A 98 9.42 -8.83 36.54
CA ASN A 98 10.86 -9.08 36.49
C ASN A 98 11.51 -8.53 35.20
N ARG A 99 11.36 -7.21 35.00
CA ARG A 99 11.86 -6.49 33.82
C ARG A 99 12.60 -5.23 34.19
N SER A 100 13.55 -4.85 33.33
CA SER A 100 14.27 -3.60 33.47
C SER A 100 13.35 -2.39 33.28
N SER A 101 13.60 -1.32 34.04
CA SER A 101 12.93 -0.02 33.88
C SER A 101 13.01 0.51 32.44
N LYS A 102 14.13 0.28 31.76
CA LYS A 102 14.31 0.66 30.35
C LYS A 102 13.28 -0.01 29.44
N THR A 103 13.01 -1.31 29.64
CA THR A 103 12.01 -2.05 28.85
C THR A 103 10.61 -1.50 29.10
N VAL A 104 10.23 -1.30 30.37
CA VAL A 104 8.91 -0.78 30.77
C VAL A 104 8.70 0.62 30.20
N LYS A 105 9.64 1.54 30.41
CA LYS A 105 9.59 2.90 29.87
C LYS A 105 9.51 2.92 28.34
N THR A 106 10.26 2.06 27.65
CA THR A 106 10.22 1.99 26.18
C THR A 106 8.84 1.59 25.66
N VAL A 107 8.19 0.62 26.31
CA VAL A 107 6.83 0.19 25.95
C VAL A 107 5.83 1.32 26.17
N LEU A 108 5.89 1.98 27.34
CA LEU A 108 5.00 3.09 27.67
C LEU A 108 5.19 4.30 26.75
N ILE A 109 6.44 4.65 26.40
CA ILE A 109 6.76 5.71 25.44
C ILE A 109 6.24 5.35 24.05
N ALA A 110 6.47 4.11 23.59
CA ALA A 110 5.99 3.65 22.28
C ALA A 110 4.46 3.67 22.14
N ARG A 111 3.74 3.70 23.26
CA ARG A 111 2.27 3.76 23.33
C ARG A 111 1.74 5.13 23.76
N GLY A 112 2.60 6.11 23.96
CA GLY A 112 2.22 7.49 24.31
C GLY A 112 1.86 7.73 25.77
N PHE A 113 2.02 6.74 26.66
CA PHE A 113 1.75 6.92 28.10
C PHE A 113 2.83 7.73 28.81
N LEU A 114 4.07 7.65 28.33
CA LEU A 114 5.18 8.45 28.86
C LEU A 114 5.76 9.30 27.74
N ILE A 115 5.93 10.59 28.02
CA ILE A 115 6.72 11.47 27.17
C ILE A 115 8.19 11.20 27.46
N LYS A 116 9.00 11.00 26.43
CA LYS A 116 10.44 10.83 26.60
C LYS A 116 11.01 12.12 27.18
N GLU A 117 11.40 12.09 28.45
CA GLU A 117 12.04 13.23 29.09
C GLU A 117 13.35 13.57 28.39
N TYR A 118 13.45 14.79 27.88
CA TYR A 118 14.67 15.29 27.28
C TYR A 118 15.65 15.63 28.41
N LYS A 119 16.85 15.06 28.38
CA LYS A 119 17.95 15.50 29.25
C LYS A 119 18.30 16.99 29.06
N ASN A 120 17.90 17.59 27.94
CA ASN A 120 18.16 18.99 27.63
C ASN A 120 16.86 19.79 27.55
N VAL A 121 16.60 20.60 28.59
CA VAL A 121 15.43 21.47 28.73
C VAL A 121 15.29 22.46 27.57
N LYS A 122 16.41 22.92 26.98
CA LYS A 122 16.39 23.85 25.84
C LYS A 122 15.78 23.21 24.59
N ILE A 123 16.10 21.94 24.35
CA ILE A 123 15.54 21.17 23.22
C ILE A 123 14.03 21.03 23.37
N ARG A 124 13.56 20.76 24.60
CA ARG A 124 12.12 20.64 24.89
C ARG A 124 11.37 21.92 24.57
N LYS A 125 11.82 23.07 25.09
CA LYS A 125 11.18 24.38 24.82
C LYS A 125 11.13 24.68 23.31
N ARG A 126 12.22 24.41 22.59
CA ARG A 126 12.28 24.59 21.14
C ARG A 126 11.27 23.69 20.41
N ASP A 127 11.24 22.39 20.75
CA ASP A 127 10.35 21.41 20.12
C ASP A 127 8.87 21.71 20.44
N GLU A 128 8.56 22.24 21.64
CA GLU A 128 7.23 22.75 22.01
C GLU A 128 6.82 23.94 21.15
N THR A 129 7.71 24.92 20.92
CA THR A 129 7.44 26.05 20.02
C THR A 129 7.22 25.58 18.58
N ILE A 130 8.05 24.66 18.09
CA ILE A 130 7.88 24.04 16.77
C ILE A 130 6.48 23.41 16.64
N CYS A 131 6.05 22.66 17.66
CA CYS A 131 4.74 22.00 17.63
C CYS A 131 3.57 22.98 17.70
N LYS A 132 3.71 24.10 18.43
CA LYS A 132 2.70 25.17 18.43
C LYS A 132 2.53 25.79 17.05
N LEU A 133 3.64 26.19 16.40
CA LEU A 133 3.62 26.76 15.04
C LEU A 133 3.06 25.76 14.02
N TYR A 134 3.42 24.49 14.16
CA TYR A 134 2.89 23.43 13.31
C TYR A 134 1.39 23.19 13.52
N SER A 135 0.92 23.24 14.77
CA SER A 135 -0.50 23.08 15.10
C SER A 135 -1.36 24.26 14.63
N SER A 136 -0.78 25.44 14.47
CA SER A 136 -1.43 26.59 13.81
C SER A 136 -1.45 26.49 12.27
N GLY A 137 -0.94 25.40 11.69
CA GLY A 137 -0.98 25.16 10.24
C GLY A 137 0.21 25.68 9.45
N GLU A 138 1.26 26.21 10.09
CA GLU A 138 2.49 26.60 9.38
C GLU A 138 3.17 25.37 8.77
N SER A 139 3.70 25.52 7.54
CA SER A 139 4.42 24.42 6.90
C SER A 139 5.76 24.16 7.61
N MET A 140 6.24 22.92 7.59
CA MET A 140 7.55 22.58 8.20
C MET A 140 8.69 23.39 7.58
N SER A 141 8.58 23.79 6.31
CA SER A 141 9.58 24.61 5.63
C SER A 141 9.58 26.05 6.15
N ASP A 142 8.40 26.62 6.43
CA ASP A 142 8.29 27.98 6.95
C ASP A 142 8.77 28.04 8.39
N ILE A 143 8.40 27.05 9.21
CA ILE A 143 8.91 26.90 10.58
C ILE A 143 10.44 26.76 10.58
N ALA A 144 10.99 25.97 9.65
CA ALA A 144 12.43 25.77 9.52
C ALA A 144 13.15 27.09 9.21
N LYS A 145 12.63 27.88 8.26
CA LYS A 145 13.18 29.21 7.93
C LYS A 145 13.05 30.18 9.12
N LYS A 146 11.88 30.25 9.73
CA LYS A 146 11.55 31.16 10.85
C LYS A 146 12.39 30.90 12.10
N MET A 147 12.79 29.65 12.33
CA MET A 147 13.60 29.25 13.49
C MET A 147 15.09 29.03 13.17
N GLU A 148 15.51 29.25 11.93
CA GLU A 148 16.87 28.97 11.45
C GLU A 148 17.31 27.52 11.71
N LEU A 149 16.41 26.58 11.45
CA LEU A 149 16.62 25.15 11.64
C LEU A 149 16.57 24.41 10.30
N GLY A 150 17.22 23.25 10.24
CA GLY A 150 16.97 22.30 9.15
C GLY A 150 15.55 21.75 9.21
N VAL A 151 14.90 21.59 8.04
CA VAL A 151 13.55 20.99 7.92
C VAL A 151 13.47 19.62 8.59
N THR A 152 14.54 18.82 8.51
CA THR A 152 14.65 17.52 9.17
C THR A 152 14.56 17.63 10.70
N THR A 153 15.08 18.72 11.29
CA THR A 153 15.01 18.98 12.74
C THR A 153 13.58 19.28 13.16
N VAL A 154 12.87 20.12 12.38
CA VAL A 154 11.45 20.42 12.56
C VAL A 154 10.63 19.13 12.46
N TYR A 155 10.89 18.32 11.44
CA TYR A 155 10.26 17.01 11.25
C TYR A 155 10.43 16.10 12.47
N TYR A 156 11.64 15.99 13.02
CA TYR A 156 11.89 15.15 14.18
C TYR A 156 11.24 15.70 15.45
N ALA A 157 11.22 17.02 15.65
CA ALA A 157 10.55 17.65 16.79
C ALA A 157 9.05 17.30 16.81
N VAL A 158 8.37 17.49 15.67
CA VAL A 158 6.94 17.15 15.52
C VAL A 158 6.71 15.65 15.70
N SER A 159 7.52 14.80 15.05
CA SER A 159 7.36 13.34 15.10
C SER A 159 7.55 12.78 16.51
N ARG A 160 8.43 13.37 17.33
CA ARG A 160 8.70 12.91 18.70
C ARG A 160 7.55 13.17 19.66
N ILE A 161 6.79 14.23 19.45
CA ILE A 161 5.65 14.58 20.31
C ILE A 161 4.41 13.74 19.95
N GLY A 162 4.51 12.86 18.95
CA GLY A 162 3.42 11.99 18.56
C GLY A 162 2.33 12.71 17.78
N ILE A 163 2.57 13.96 17.37
CA ILE A 163 1.78 14.62 16.35
C ILE A 163 2.10 13.90 15.04
N SER A 164 1.38 12.81 14.79
CA SER A 164 1.43 12.06 13.54
C SER A 164 1.30 13.04 12.39
N ARG A 165 2.14 12.88 11.36
CA ARG A 165 2.22 13.71 10.14
C ARG A 165 0.87 14.38 9.83
N LEU A 166 0.75 15.64 10.23
CA LEU A 166 -0.29 16.64 9.91
C LEU A 166 -1.57 16.66 10.77
N PRO A 167 -1.68 17.60 11.74
CA PRO A 167 -2.94 18.28 12.00
C PRO A 167 -3.19 19.24 10.82
N GLY A 168 -4.18 18.94 9.98
CA GLY A 168 -4.65 19.85 8.92
C GLY A 168 -4.61 19.32 7.48
N LEU A 169 -3.79 18.30 7.17
CA LEU A 169 -4.09 17.46 6.02
C LEU A 169 -5.02 16.37 6.51
N LEU A 170 -6.20 16.26 5.89
CA LEU A 170 -7.02 15.05 5.92
C LEU A 170 -6.11 13.83 6.00
N SER A 171 -6.42 12.89 6.91
CA SER A 171 -5.67 11.64 7.00
C SER A 171 -5.46 11.09 5.60
N ARG A 172 -4.35 10.41 5.32
CA ARG A 172 -4.05 9.94 3.96
C ARG A 172 -5.27 9.26 3.32
N ASN A 173 -6.07 8.56 4.10
CA ASN A 173 -7.34 7.95 3.70
C ASN A 173 -8.41 8.98 3.36
N GLU A 174 -8.69 9.95 4.22
CA GLU A 174 -9.66 11.03 3.95
C GLU A 174 -9.24 11.91 2.76
N ARG A 175 -7.95 12.25 2.64
CA ARG A 175 -7.42 13.01 1.49
C ARG A 175 -7.63 12.23 0.21
N ASN A 176 -7.28 10.94 0.23
CA ASN A 176 -7.46 10.06 -0.93
C ASN A 176 -8.95 9.89 -1.26
N LYS A 177 -9.83 9.80 -0.26
CA LYS A 177 -11.28 9.75 -0.43
C LYS A 177 -11.80 11.01 -1.12
N LYS A 178 -11.40 12.21 -0.64
CA LYS A 178 -11.76 13.49 -1.26
C LYS A 178 -11.25 13.62 -2.70
N ILE A 179 -10.03 13.14 -2.99
CA ILE A 179 -9.51 13.09 -4.36
C ILE A 179 -10.40 12.22 -5.25
N ILE A 180 -10.83 11.06 -4.75
CA ILE A 180 -11.72 10.15 -5.47
C ILE A 180 -13.09 10.80 -5.71
N GLU A 181 -13.70 11.40 -4.68
CA GLU A 181 -15.00 12.10 -4.78
C GLU A 181 -14.95 13.23 -5.83
N LEU A 182 -13.89 14.06 -5.82
CA LEU A 182 -13.72 15.13 -6.80
C LEU A 182 -13.59 14.61 -8.24
N VAL A 183 -12.96 13.45 -8.44
CA VAL A 183 -12.84 12.81 -9.76
C VAL A 183 -14.18 12.21 -10.20
N GLU A 184 -15.00 11.71 -9.29
CA GLU A 184 -16.35 11.21 -9.57
C GLU A 184 -17.32 12.33 -9.96
N GLU A 185 -17.12 13.53 -9.42
CA GLU A 185 -17.78 14.76 -9.87
C GLU A 185 -17.31 15.25 -11.25
N ASN A 186 -16.54 14.43 -11.99
CA ASN A 186 -15.97 14.73 -13.30
C ASN A 186 -15.05 15.96 -13.35
N LYS A 187 -14.44 16.34 -12.21
CA LYS A 187 -13.45 17.43 -12.22
C LYS A 187 -12.18 16.97 -12.92
N ASN A 188 -11.63 17.86 -13.76
CA ASN A 188 -10.38 17.59 -14.45
C ASN A 188 -9.24 17.40 -13.43
N SER A 189 -8.37 16.42 -13.67
CA SER A 189 -7.14 16.18 -12.91
C SER A 189 -6.36 17.46 -12.57
N LYS A 190 -6.32 18.46 -13.47
CA LYS A 190 -5.66 19.76 -13.22
C LYS A 190 -6.32 20.54 -12.07
N VAL A 191 -7.65 20.61 -12.08
CA VAL A 191 -8.43 21.29 -11.02
C VAL A 191 -8.24 20.56 -9.69
N VAL A 192 -8.24 19.22 -9.71
CA VAL A 192 -8.01 18.41 -8.51
C VAL A 192 -6.60 18.63 -7.95
N THR A 193 -5.58 18.73 -8.80
CA THR A 193 -4.20 18.99 -8.35
C THR A 193 -4.04 20.37 -7.71
N GLU A 194 -4.69 21.40 -8.26
CA GLU A 194 -4.67 22.75 -7.73
C GLU A 194 -5.39 22.82 -6.37
N LEU A 195 -6.55 22.17 -6.24
CA LEU A 195 -7.33 22.15 -4.99
C LEU A 195 -6.63 21.39 -3.84
N ILE A 196 -5.94 20.30 -4.15
CA ILE A 196 -5.37 19.41 -3.12
C ILE A 196 -3.88 19.69 -2.87
N GLY A 197 -3.21 20.43 -3.76
CA GLY A 197 -1.77 20.70 -3.66
C GLY A 197 -0.89 19.47 -3.88
N LEU A 198 -1.35 18.53 -4.72
CA LEU A 198 -0.59 17.33 -5.07
C LEU A 198 -0.17 17.35 -6.54
N THR A 199 0.90 16.60 -6.83
CA THR A 199 1.31 16.39 -8.21
C THR A 199 0.29 15.56 -8.98
N LYS A 200 0.17 15.81 -10.29
CA LYS A 200 -0.71 15.06 -11.19
C LYS A 200 -0.49 13.55 -11.09
N THR A 201 0.76 13.10 -11.01
CA THR A 201 1.11 11.68 -10.86
C THR A 201 0.57 11.10 -9.56
N SER A 202 0.70 11.82 -8.44
CA SER A 202 0.18 11.36 -7.14
C SER A 202 -1.33 11.21 -7.16
N VAL A 203 -2.05 12.19 -7.74
CA VAL A 203 -3.50 12.11 -7.94
C VAL A 203 -3.85 10.89 -8.78
N CYS A 204 -3.13 10.67 -9.89
CA CYS A 204 -3.37 9.52 -10.76
C CYS A 204 -3.16 8.18 -10.03
N ASP A 205 -2.07 8.04 -9.29
CA ASP A 205 -1.78 6.80 -8.57
C ASP A 205 -2.79 6.54 -7.46
N ILE A 206 -3.20 7.57 -6.72
CA ILE A 206 -4.23 7.44 -5.69
C ILE A 206 -5.54 6.91 -6.27
N VAL A 207 -5.98 7.47 -7.40
CA VAL A 207 -7.23 7.03 -8.04
C VAL A 207 -7.08 5.59 -8.56
N ARG A 208 -5.95 5.27 -9.22
CA ARG A 208 -5.64 3.92 -9.72
C ARG A 208 -5.65 2.87 -8.60
N TYR A 209 -4.96 3.14 -7.49
CA TYR A 209 -4.89 2.21 -6.35
C TYR A 209 -6.17 2.18 -5.50
N GLY A 210 -7.01 3.22 -5.58
CA GLY A 210 -8.35 3.24 -4.98
C GLY A 210 -9.36 2.33 -5.70
N GLY A 211 -8.91 1.49 -6.65
CA GLY A 211 -9.76 0.57 -7.39
C GLY A 211 -10.62 1.24 -8.46
N LYS A 212 -10.47 2.56 -8.66
CA LYS A 212 -11.20 3.30 -9.69
C LYS A 212 -10.22 3.57 -10.83
N PRO A 213 -10.33 2.88 -11.97
CA PRO A 213 -9.52 3.25 -13.12
C PRO A 213 -9.90 4.68 -13.54
N LEU A 214 -8.93 5.60 -13.59
CA LEU A 214 -9.10 6.95 -14.16
C LEU A 214 -9.68 6.92 -15.58
N SER A 215 -9.54 5.79 -16.26
CA SER A 215 -10.03 5.55 -17.62
C SER A 215 -11.51 5.13 -17.69
N LYS A 216 -12.26 5.07 -16.59
CA LYS A 216 -13.73 4.93 -16.69
C LYS A 216 -14.40 6.17 -17.27
N ILE A 217 -13.69 7.30 -17.31
CA ILE A 217 -14.00 8.35 -18.27
C ILE A 217 -13.77 7.76 -19.65
N LYS A 218 -14.92 7.38 -20.24
CA LYS A 218 -15.19 7.13 -21.64
C LYS A 218 -14.89 5.71 -22.14
N GLU A 219 -15.00 4.66 -21.34
CA GLU A 219 -15.03 3.31 -21.95
C GLU A 219 -16.19 3.20 -22.96
N ASP A 220 -17.38 3.65 -22.56
CA ASP A 220 -18.56 3.71 -23.43
C ASP A 220 -18.40 4.70 -24.58
N GLU A 221 -17.82 5.88 -24.36
CA GLU A 221 -17.59 6.84 -25.44
C GLU A 221 -16.46 6.42 -26.39
N ILE A 222 -15.41 5.74 -25.90
CA ILE A 222 -14.38 5.12 -26.73
C ILE A 222 -15.01 4.01 -27.55
N LYS A 223 -15.88 3.19 -26.94
CA LYS A 223 -16.62 2.14 -27.62
C LYS A 223 -17.53 2.73 -28.70
N ASN A 224 -18.32 3.76 -28.37
CA ASN A 224 -19.19 4.47 -29.32
C ASN A 224 -18.38 5.11 -30.46
N ARG A 225 -17.27 5.79 -30.15
CA ARG A 225 -16.36 6.35 -31.15
C ARG A 225 -15.80 5.25 -32.06
N ASN A 226 -15.37 4.12 -31.50
CA ASN A 226 -14.84 2.99 -32.27
C ASN A 226 -15.93 2.35 -33.15
N ILE A 227 -17.18 2.27 -32.67
CA ILE A 227 -18.34 1.85 -33.47
C ILE A 227 -18.53 2.78 -34.66
N HIS A 228 -18.51 4.10 -34.46
CA HIS A 228 -18.62 5.07 -35.56
C HIS A 228 -17.46 4.97 -36.56
N ILE A 229 -16.23 4.76 -36.09
CA ILE A 229 -15.05 4.51 -36.95
C ILE A 229 -15.31 3.29 -37.85
N CYS A 230 -15.80 2.19 -37.27
CA CYS A 230 -16.10 0.97 -38.01
C CYS A 230 -17.25 1.17 -39.01
N GLN A 231 -18.30 1.92 -38.64
CA GLN A 231 -19.42 2.25 -39.53
C GLN A 231 -18.97 3.06 -40.75
N PHE A 232 -18.17 4.13 -40.56
CA PHE A 232 -17.65 4.91 -41.70
C PHE A 232 -16.78 4.07 -42.63
N TYR A 233 -15.98 3.15 -42.06
CA TYR A 233 -15.15 2.27 -42.87
C TYR A 233 -15.99 1.27 -43.68
N LYS A 234 -17.02 0.65 -43.08
CA LYS A 234 -17.97 -0.24 -43.77
C LYS A 234 -18.75 0.45 -44.89
N GLN A 235 -18.96 1.77 -44.79
CA GLN A 235 -19.54 2.61 -45.85
C GLN A 235 -18.55 2.94 -46.99
N GLY A 236 -17.33 2.42 -46.97
CA GLY A 236 -16.32 2.67 -48.00
C GLY A 236 -15.54 3.98 -47.83
N MET A 237 -15.67 4.68 -46.70
CA MET A 237 -14.92 5.92 -46.47
C MET A 237 -13.41 5.62 -46.29
N PRO A 238 -12.51 6.28 -47.04
CA PRO A 238 -11.08 6.04 -46.90
C PRO A 238 -10.57 6.49 -45.52
N ILE A 239 -9.63 5.73 -44.93
CA ILE A 239 -9.08 5.96 -43.58
C ILE A 239 -8.60 7.40 -43.38
N GLY A 240 -8.02 8.02 -44.42
CA GLY A 240 -7.59 9.42 -44.38
C GLY A 240 -8.72 10.42 -44.16
N LYS A 241 -9.91 10.18 -44.72
CA LYS A 241 -11.11 11.02 -44.50
C LYS A 241 -11.69 10.79 -43.11
N ILE A 242 -11.74 9.54 -42.64
CA ILE A 242 -12.17 9.21 -41.27
C ILE A 242 -11.26 9.90 -40.23
N ALA A 243 -9.95 9.86 -40.44
CA ALA A 243 -8.94 10.52 -39.60
C ALA A 243 -9.18 12.02 -39.43
N LYS A 244 -9.42 12.72 -40.54
CA LYS A 244 -9.74 14.15 -40.52
C LYS A 244 -11.07 14.42 -39.79
N LYS A 245 -12.11 13.62 -40.09
CA LYS A 245 -13.46 13.80 -39.51
C LYS A 245 -13.48 13.60 -37.99
N ILE A 246 -12.78 12.59 -37.48
CA ILE A 246 -12.75 12.24 -36.04
C ILE A 246 -11.58 12.94 -35.31
N LYS A 247 -10.76 13.73 -36.03
CA LYS A 247 -9.56 14.40 -35.50
C LYS A 247 -8.60 13.43 -34.81
N MET A 248 -8.36 12.27 -35.44
CA MET A 248 -7.45 11.22 -34.96
C MET A 248 -6.40 10.86 -36.00
N GLN A 249 -5.25 10.38 -35.53
CA GLN A 249 -4.17 9.94 -36.42
C GLN A 249 -4.58 8.66 -37.18
N ARG A 250 -4.13 8.57 -38.45
CA ARG A 250 -4.48 7.45 -39.36
C ARG A 250 -4.08 6.08 -38.78
N HIS A 251 -2.93 5.98 -38.14
CA HIS A 251 -2.44 4.72 -37.56
C HIS A 251 -3.29 4.26 -36.37
N THR A 252 -3.82 5.18 -35.56
CA THR A 252 -4.72 4.85 -34.45
C THR A 252 -6.03 4.27 -34.97
N ILE A 253 -6.60 4.85 -36.04
CA ILE A 253 -7.78 4.31 -36.70
C ILE A 253 -7.49 2.92 -37.28
N ARG A 254 -6.36 2.72 -37.98
CA ARG A 254 -5.97 1.40 -38.49
C ARG A 254 -5.85 0.38 -37.36
N ARG A 255 -5.26 0.75 -36.21
CA ARG A 255 -5.15 -0.14 -35.04
C ARG A 255 -6.52 -0.51 -34.48
N ILE A 256 -7.45 0.44 -34.41
CA ILE A 256 -8.84 0.19 -33.97
C ILE A 256 -9.52 -0.77 -34.96
N LEU A 257 -9.47 -0.50 -36.27
CA LEU A 257 -10.10 -1.35 -37.27
C LEU A 257 -9.51 -2.77 -37.33
N LYS A 258 -8.19 -2.92 -37.12
CA LYS A 258 -7.53 -4.24 -36.99
C LYS A 258 -8.00 -4.97 -35.74
N LYS A 259 -8.08 -4.27 -34.60
CA LYS A 259 -8.56 -4.85 -33.32
C LYS A 259 -10.00 -5.36 -33.44
N GLU A 260 -10.85 -4.64 -34.17
CA GLU A 260 -12.26 -5.01 -34.41
C GLU A 260 -12.44 -6.00 -35.59
N GLY A 261 -11.35 -6.43 -36.25
CA GLY A 261 -11.39 -7.41 -37.34
C GLY A 261 -12.00 -6.93 -38.66
N VAL A 262 -12.23 -5.63 -38.83
CA VAL A 262 -12.87 -5.07 -40.05
C VAL A 262 -11.85 -4.73 -41.15
N TYR A 263 -10.57 -4.60 -40.81
CA TYR A 263 -9.51 -4.22 -41.73
C TYR A 263 -8.53 -5.37 -42.01
N VAL A 264 -8.43 -5.77 -43.28
CA VAL A 264 -7.42 -6.72 -43.77
C VAL A 264 -6.37 -5.95 -44.57
N GLU A 265 -5.11 -6.13 -44.20
CA GLU A 265 -3.98 -5.52 -44.90
C GLU A 265 -3.80 -6.27 -46.23
N LYS A 266 -3.97 -5.58 -47.37
CA LYS A 266 -3.61 -6.16 -48.66
C LYS A 266 -2.10 -6.37 -48.65
N LYS A 267 -1.70 -7.63 -48.77
CA LYS A 267 -0.31 -8.02 -49.00
C LYS A 267 0.11 -7.61 -50.41
#